data_AF-A0A2L0UGW5-F1
#
_entry.id   AF-A0A2L0UGW5-F1
#
_cell.length_a   1.000
_cell.length_b   1.000
_cell.length_c   1.000
_cell.angle_alpha   90.00
_cell.angle_beta   90.00
_cell.angle_gamma   90.00
#
_symmetry.space_group_name_H-M   'P 1'
#
loop_
_entity.id
_entity.type
_entity.pdbx_description
1 polymer ?
#
loop_
_entity_poly.entity_id
_entity_poly.type
_entity_poly.pdbx_seq_one_letter_code
_entity_poly.pdbx_strand_id
1 'polypeptide(L)'
;MRQSLRNKISTASFLPVILIVPLMCGASSATAAPPQMTASMTPSSTISGGSVLTGHLTSGLPVTVNAALAMPAPTGLKSTGAVSDSISLAWNPVAGAPKYRVQYSANADMSASNFARFDSSSGTIGSLKANTRYYFKVRVISLDGTNLGPYSSAIAAQSATTQLAVPTGLTSGSQTSSSIALSWNSVAGAPGYRIQASTKADMSGANYYRFTGTTAEVRGLQPDTTYYFKIRVITADGTSLSGYSSAAQARTRSLTTTLPPLVSPLKVASFNIKCANCYSAIPNELPWTGRRDAVVATTIKQRPDVIGFQEASQGWLANESRPGGLTQFEDLKERLVGAGVPYELTNPHRNNCVKSTTPTNCVHQDQGASKGTKIFYNSTTVSLVRQGAVKLPSLVGSDNERYFAWAVLTQKSTGKSFFFG
;
A
#
# COMPACT_ATOMS: atom_id res chain seq x y z
N MET A 1 6.48 14.10 7.05
CA MET A 1 7.93 14.43 6.86
C MET A 1 8.71 13.49 5.93
N ARG A 2 8.07 12.55 5.20
CA ARG A 2 8.74 11.64 4.23
C ARG A 2 8.87 12.20 2.80
N GLN A 3 8.37 13.41 2.53
CA GLN A 3 8.23 13.96 1.18
C GLN A 3 9.26 15.05 0.83
N SER A 4 9.88 15.71 1.83
CA SER A 4 10.82 16.82 1.58
C SER A 4 12.25 16.37 1.25
N LEU A 5 12.61 15.11 1.50
CA LEU A 5 13.95 14.57 1.21
C LEU A 5 14.09 13.90 -0.17
N ARG A 6 13.02 13.79 -0.96
CA ARG A 6 13.07 13.15 -2.29
C ARG A 6 13.58 14.05 -3.42
N ASN A 7 13.58 15.38 -3.25
CA ASN A 7 13.84 16.30 -4.37
C ASN A 7 15.30 16.74 -4.55
N LYS A 8 16.28 16.13 -3.87
CA LYS A 8 17.71 16.49 -4.05
C LYS A 8 18.68 15.34 -4.33
N ILE A 9 18.19 14.11 -4.54
CA ILE A 9 19.06 12.96 -4.85
C ILE A 9 18.50 12.24 -6.07
N SER A 10 18.92 12.70 -7.26
CA SER A 10 18.75 11.93 -8.49
C SER A 10 19.91 10.93 -8.60
N THR A 11 19.53 9.68 -8.89
CA THR A 11 20.35 8.52 -9.29
C THR A 11 21.50 8.10 -8.36
N ALA A 12 21.18 7.27 -7.37
CA ALA A 12 22.08 6.23 -6.88
C ALA A 12 21.26 5.01 -6.42
N SER A 13 21.59 3.83 -6.93
CA SER A 13 20.97 2.57 -6.56
C SER A 13 21.32 2.21 -5.11
N PHE A 14 20.31 2.04 -4.25
CA PHE A 14 20.49 1.64 -2.85
C PHE A 14 19.98 0.21 -2.62
N LEU A 15 20.78 -0.59 -1.92
CA LEU A 15 20.39 -1.87 -1.29
C LEU A 15 19.62 -1.59 0.01
N PRO A 16 18.53 -2.31 0.33
CA PRO A 16 17.75 -2.08 1.54
C PRO A 16 18.34 -2.81 2.77
N VAL A 17 18.42 -2.10 3.90
CA VAL A 17 18.64 -2.65 5.25
C VAL A 17 17.34 -2.47 6.05
N ILE A 18 16.82 -3.56 6.60
CA ILE A 18 15.57 -3.62 7.36
C ILE A 18 15.87 -3.38 8.84
N LEU A 19 15.23 -2.37 9.44
CA LEU A 19 15.26 -2.05 10.87
C LEU A 19 13.91 -2.45 11.50
N ILE A 20 13.91 -3.41 12.43
CA ILE A 20 12.73 -3.82 13.20
C ILE A 20 12.73 -3.09 14.55
N VAL A 21 11.64 -2.38 14.85
CA VAL A 21 11.34 -1.83 16.19
C VAL A 21 10.00 -2.42 16.63
N PRO A 22 9.91 -3.04 17.83
CA PRO A 22 8.64 -3.50 18.38
C PRO A 22 7.89 -2.33 19.05
N LEU A 23 6.60 -2.19 18.72
CA LEU A 23 5.69 -1.28 19.40
C LEU A 23 4.95 -2.04 20.52
N MET A 24 5.04 -1.51 21.74
CA MET A 24 4.19 -1.83 22.88
C MET A 24 2.75 -1.34 22.62
N CYS A 25 1.75 -2.09 23.08
CA CYS A 25 0.39 -1.59 23.23
C CYS A 25 -0.13 -1.94 24.63
N GLY A 26 -0.44 -0.90 25.40
CA GLY A 26 -1.06 -0.97 26.72
C GLY A 26 -2.59 -1.05 26.64
N ALA A 27 -3.15 -1.50 27.75
CA ALA A 27 -4.56 -1.82 27.98
C ALA A 27 -5.53 -0.62 27.91
N SER A 28 -6.82 -0.90 27.69
CA SER A 28 -7.86 -0.48 28.64
C SER A 28 -9.19 -1.20 28.43
N SER A 29 -9.87 -1.42 29.55
CA SER A 29 -11.15 -2.08 29.79
C SER A 29 -12.37 -1.19 29.51
N ALA A 30 -13.55 -1.78 29.22
CA ALA A 30 -14.84 -1.42 29.83
C ALA A 30 -15.98 -2.36 29.40
N THR A 31 -16.96 -2.47 30.29
CA THR A 31 -18.01 -3.48 30.48
C THR A 31 -19.43 -3.03 30.09
N ALA A 32 -20.32 -4.03 29.94
CA ALA A 32 -21.76 -4.08 30.28
C ALA A 32 -22.84 -3.60 29.27
N ALA A 33 -23.79 -4.52 29.02
CA ALA A 33 -25.21 -4.31 28.62
C ALA A 33 -26.09 -4.12 29.90
N PRO A 34 -27.46 -4.02 29.92
CA PRO A 34 -28.55 -4.02 28.90
C PRO A 34 -29.53 -2.81 29.17
N PRO A 35 -30.89 -2.78 28.95
CA PRO A 35 -31.88 -3.69 28.36
C PRO A 35 -32.91 -3.08 27.36
N GLN A 36 -33.83 -3.94 26.91
CA GLN A 36 -34.96 -3.71 26.01
C GLN A 36 -36.17 -2.98 26.66
N MET A 37 -36.97 -2.29 25.83
CA MET A 37 -38.37 -2.00 26.08
C MET A 37 -39.21 -2.13 24.79
N THR A 38 -40.33 -2.83 24.94
CA THR A 38 -41.46 -2.99 24.00
C THR A 38 -42.37 -1.78 23.99
N ALA A 39 -42.95 -1.42 22.83
CA ALA A 39 -44.19 -0.64 22.77
C ALA A 39 -45.01 -0.95 21.51
N SER A 40 -46.26 -1.32 21.75
CA SER A 40 -47.36 -1.51 20.80
C SER A 40 -48.12 -0.19 20.59
N MET A 41 -48.47 0.15 19.34
CA MET A 41 -49.51 1.15 19.06
C MET A 41 -50.25 0.82 17.75
N THR A 42 -51.56 0.64 17.87
CA THR A 42 -52.55 0.72 16.79
C THR A 42 -53.06 2.17 16.66
N PRO A 43 -53.58 2.56 15.48
CA PRO A 43 -54.76 3.42 15.48
C PRO A 43 -55.86 2.97 14.51
N SER A 44 -57.10 3.11 14.98
CA SER A 44 -58.36 3.16 14.22
C SER A 44 -58.50 4.46 13.44
N SER A 45 -59.23 4.44 12.32
CA SER A 45 -60.31 5.41 12.04
C SER A 45 -61.16 5.02 10.82
N THR A 46 -62.44 5.36 10.94
CA THR A 46 -63.62 5.03 10.11
C THR A 46 -64.10 6.29 9.37
N ILE A 47 -64.57 6.22 8.12
CA ILE A 47 -65.54 7.16 7.47
C ILE A 47 -66.27 6.35 6.35
N SER A 48 -67.55 5.98 6.49
CA SER A 48 -68.83 6.70 6.22
C SER A 48 -69.19 6.84 4.74
N GLY A 49 -70.39 6.39 4.38
CA GLY A 49 -70.97 6.43 3.05
C GLY A 49 -72.29 7.21 2.97
N GLY A 50 -72.82 7.30 1.75
CA GLY A 50 -74.23 7.59 1.47
C GLY A 50 -74.52 9.02 1.02
N SER A 51 -74.88 9.19 -0.25
CA SER A 51 -75.76 10.28 -0.67
C SER A 51 -76.70 9.79 -1.78
N VAL A 52 -77.98 10.10 -1.58
CA VAL A 52 -79.15 9.68 -2.37
C VAL A 52 -79.45 10.76 -3.39
N LEU A 53 -79.74 10.37 -4.64
CA LEU A 53 -80.30 11.24 -5.68
C LEU A 53 -81.65 10.64 -6.13
N THR A 54 -82.72 11.38 -5.89
CA THR A 54 -84.06 11.16 -6.45
C THR A 54 -84.22 12.02 -7.71
N GLY A 55 -84.67 11.43 -8.83
CA GLY A 55 -85.01 12.19 -10.03
C GLY A 55 -85.35 11.34 -11.26
N HIS A 56 -86.66 11.18 -11.50
CA HIS A 56 -87.37 10.85 -12.74
C HIS A 56 -87.03 9.60 -13.60
N LEU A 57 -88.04 8.74 -13.73
CA LEU A 57 -88.15 7.64 -14.68
C LEU A 57 -88.18 8.14 -16.14
N THR A 58 -87.21 7.71 -16.94
CA THR A 58 -87.42 7.41 -18.36
C THR A 58 -86.78 6.06 -18.66
N SER A 59 -87.51 5.19 -19.35
CA SER A 59 -87.12 3.82 -19.62
C SER A 59 -85.92 3.74 -20.56
N GLY A 60 -84.81 3.18 -20.07
CA GLY A 60 -83.70 2.72 -20.88
C GLY A 60 -83.15 1.46 -20.21
N LEU A 61 -83.05 0.37 -20.98
CA LEU A 61 -82.62 -0.97 -20.57
C LEU A 61 -81.45 -0.98 -19.57
N PRO A 62 -81.35 -1.94 -18.64
CA PRO A 62 -80.12 -2.14 -17.91
C PRO A 62 -79.02 -2.50 -18.91
N VAL A 63 -78.14 -1.54 -19.21
CA VAL A 63 -76.85 -1.83 -19.83
C VAL A 63 -76.06 -2.59 -18.78
N THR A 64 -76.10 -3.91 -18.89
CA THR A 64 -75.11 -4.77 -18.24
C THR A 64 -73.77 -4.41 -18.88
N VAL A 65 -72.99 -3.58 -18.19
CA VAL A 65 -71.58 -3.40 -18.55
C VAL A 65 -70.94 -4.76 -18.33
N ASN A 66 -70.77 -5.50 -19.42
CA ASN A 66 -70.06 -6.76 -19.46
C ASN A 66 -68.68 -6.48 -18.86
N ALA A 67 -68.45 -6.90 -17.61
CA ALA A 67 -67.13 -6.82 -17.01
C ALA A 67 -66.21 -7.63 -17.93
N ALA A 68 -65.34 -6.92 -18.68
CA ALA A 68 -64.40 -7.57 -19.57
C ALA A 68 -63.67 -8.65 -18.74
N LEU A 69 -63.78 -9.91 -19.18
CA LEU A 69 -63.16 -11.05 -18.50
C LEU A 69 -61.67 -10.76 -18.37
N ALA A 70 -61.24 -10.37 -17.17
CA ALA A 70 -59.84 -10.12 -16.88
C ALA A 70 -59.08 -11.43 -17.09
N MET A 71 -58.02 -11.39 -17.88
CA MET A 71 -57.16 -12.54 -18.11
C MET A 71 -56.56 -13.00 -16.78
N PRO A 72 -56.40 -14.32 -16.57
CA PRO A 72 -55.82 -14.83 -15.32
C PRO A 72 -54.36 -14.38 -15.17
N ALA A 73 -53.90 -14.27 -13.92
CA ALA A 73 -52.49 -14.05 -13.63
C ALA A 73 -51.64 -15.23 -14.16
N PRO A 74 -50.47 -14.98 -14.76
CA PRO A 74 -49.55 -16.05 -15.11
C PRO A 74 -49.09 -16.84 -13.88
N THR A 75 -48.93 -18.15 -14.03
CA THR A 75 -48.52 -19.07 -12.95
C THR A 75 -47.11 -19.61 -13.20
N GLY A 76 -46.50 -20.23 -12.19
CA GLY A 76 -45.20 -20.92 -12.36
C GLY A 76 -44.02 -19.99 -12.67
N LEU A 77 -44.12 -18.70 -12.32
CA LEU A 77 -43.00 -17.76 -12.45
C LEU A 77 -41.79 -18.29 -11.68
N LYS A 78 -40.67 -18.43 -12.37
CA LYS A 78 -39.40 -18.89 -11.81
C LYS A 78 -38.22 -18.19 -12.47
N SER A 79 -37.12 -18.09 -11.74
CA SER A 79 -35.81 -17.79 -12.34
C SER A 79 -35.26 -19.04 -13.02
N THR A 80 -34.79 -18.90 -14.25
CA THR A 80 -34.16 -19.98 -15.03
C THR A 80 -32.65 -19.81 -15.16
N GLY A 81 -32.13 -18.65 -14.80
CA GLY A 81 -30.69 -18.37 -14.79
C GLY A 81 -30.43 -16.93 -14.39
N ALA A 82 -29.25 -16.66 -13.84
CA ALA A 82 -28.83 -15.31 -13.50
C ALA A 82 -27.35 -15.13 -13.77
N VAL A 83 -26.97 -13.92 -14.20
CA VAL A 83 -25.59 -13.48 -14.45
C VAL A 83 -25.37 -12.08 -13.86
N SER A 84 -24.18 -11.48 -14.08
CA SER A 84 -23.71 -10.25 -13.41
C SER A 84 -24.71 -9.10 -13.37
N ASP A 85 -25.45 -8.91 -14.45
CA ASP A 85 -26.32 -7.77 -14.68
C ASP A 85 -27.68 -8.21 -15.23
N SER A 86 -28.00 -9.50 -15.23
CA SER A 86 -29.29 -9.96 -15.73
C SER A 86 -29.84 -11.21 -15.06
N ILE A 87 -31.17 -11.33 -15.09
CA ILE A 87 -31.92 -12.49 -14.60
C ILE A 87 -32.86 -12.95 -15.71
N SER A 88 -32.79 -14.24 -16.05
CA SER A 88 -33.70 -14.90 -16.98
C SER A 88 -34.86 -15.52 -16.21
N LEU A 89 -36.07 -15.29 -16.70
CA LEU A 89 -37.33 -15.67 -16.09
C LEU A 89 -38.14 -16.52 -17.07
N ALA A 90 -38.91 -17.47 -16.53
CA ALA A 90 -39.93 -18.20 -17.27
C ALA A 90 -41.19 -18.36 -16.43
N TRP A 91 -42.34 -18.42 -17.09
CA TRP A 91 -43.64 -18.68 -16.49
C TRP A 91 -44.53 -19.49 -17.43
N ASN A 92 -45.65 -20.01 -16.93
CA ASN A 92 -46.61 -20.73 -17.75
C ASN A 92 -47.35 -19.73 -18.67
N PRO A 93 -47.50 -20.04 -19.97
CA PRO A 93 -48.23 -19.18 -20.89
C PRO A 93 -49.71 -19.10 -20.50
N VAL A 94 -50.29 -17.91 -20.70
CA VAL A 94 -51.73 -17.65 -20.54
C VAL A 94 -52.35 -17.65 -21.94
N ALA A 95 -53.34 -18.52 -22.17
CA ALA A 95 -53.98 -18.67 -23.47
C ALA A 95 -54.57 -17.33 -23.95
N GLY A 96 -54.27 -16.97 -25.20
CA GLY A 96 -54.71 -15.71 -25.82
C GLY A 96 -53.99 -14.45 -25.35
N ALA A 97 -52.99 -14.53 -24.45
CA ALA A 97 -52.29 -13.36 -23.94
C ALA A 97 -51.51 -12.62 -25.05
N PRO A 98 -51.74 -11.31 -25.27
CA PRO A 98 -51.03 -10.56 -26.30
C PRO A 98 -49.56 -10.31 -25.94
N LYS A 99 -49.30 -9.88 -24.69
CA LYS A 99 -47.97 -9.58 -24.16
C LYS A 99 -47.95 -9.78 -22.64
N TYR A 100 -46.75 -9.80 -22.07
CA TYR A 100 -46.52 -9.84 -20.62
C TYR A 100 -45.79 -8.58 -20.15
N ARG A 101 -46.09 -8.16 -18.92
CA ARG A 101 -45.30 -7.16 -18.18
C ARG A 101 -44.70 -7.80 -16.94
N VAL A 102 -43.39 -7.72 -16.81
CA VAL A 102 -42.68 -8.06 -15.58
C VAL A 102 -42.42 -6.77 -14.79
N GLN A 103 -42.85 -6.76 -13.54
CA GLN A 103 -42.47 -5.77 -12.53
C GLN A 103 -41.30 -6.32 -11.72
N TYR A 104 -40.27 -5.50 -11.48
CA TYR A 104 -39.12 -5.90 -10.68
C TYR A 104 -38.56 -4.78 -9.80
N SER A 105 -38.07 -5.14 -8.60
CA SER A 105 -37.44 -4.22 -7.66
C SER A 105 -36.37 -4.93 -6.82
N ALA A 106 -35.40 -4.18 -6.28
CA ALA A 106 -34.49 -4.67 -5.25
C ALA A 106 -35.14 -4.69 -3.85
N ASN A 107 -36.30 -4.03 -3.69
CA ASN A 107 -37.03 -3.97 -2.43
C ASN A 107 -38.13 -5.05 -2.40
N ALA A 108 -38.24 -5.76 -1.27
CA ALA A 108 -39.19 -6.87 -1.11
C ALA A 108 -40.66 -6.44 -1.23
N ASP A 109 -40.96 -5.20 -0.83
CA ASP A 109 -42.29 -4.58 -0.91
C ASP A 109 -42.65 -4.06 -2.32
N MET A 110 -41.76 -4.22 -3.30
CA MET A 110 -41.88 -3.70 -4.67
C MET A 110 -41.92 -2.17 -4.77
N SER A 111 -41.49 -1.43 -3.74
CA SER A 111 -41.24 0.00 -3.86
C SER A 111 -40.15 0.29 -4.91
N ALA A 112 -40.21 1.46 -5.56
CA ALA A 112 -39.27 1.85 -6.64
C ALA A 112 -39.13 0.81 -7.78
N SER A 113 -40.24 0.20 -8.18
CA SER A 113 -40.28 -0.83 -9.23
C SER A 113 -39.93 -0.29 -10.62
N ASN A 114 -39.29 -1.16 -11.40
CA ASN A 114 -39.12 -1.02 -12.84
C ASN A 114 -40.02 -2.03 -13.59
N PHE A 115 -40.19 -1.83 -14.90
CA PHE A 115 -41.08 -2.66 -15.73
C PHE A 115 -40.43 -3.03 -17.06
N ALA A 116 -40.56 -4.29 -17.46
CA ALA A 116 -40.18 -4.80 -18.78
C ALA A 116 -41.36 -5.48 -19.46
N ARG A 117 -41.40 -5.45 -20.80
CA ARG A 117 -42.44 -6.10 -21.61
C ARG A 117 -41.84 -7.26 -22.40
N PHE A 118 -42.59 -8.34 -22.54
CA PHE A 118 -42.17 -9.54 -23.28
C PHE A 118 -43.31 -10.06 -24.15
N ASP A 119 -42.96 -10.56 -25.34
CA ASP A 119 -43.91 -11.15 -26.31
C ASP A 119 -44.09 -12.66 -26.11
N SER A 120 -43.32 -13.27 -25.20
CA SER A 120 -43.36 -14.70 -24.89
C SER A 120 -43.47 -14.94 -23.38
N SER A 121 -43.73 -16.18 -22.97
CA SER A 121 -43.80 -16.57 -21.55
C SER A 121 -42.42 -16.77 -20.89
N SER A 122 -41.40 -16.10 -21.43
CA SER A 122 -40.03 -16.07 -20.91
C SER A 122 -39.33 -14.77 -21.30
N GLY A 123 -38.28 -14.41 -20.58
CA GLY A 123 -37.51 -13.21 -20.90
C GLY A 123 -36.36 -12.94 -19.93
N THR A 124 -35.40 -12.12 -20.37
CA THR A 124 -34.24 -11.72 -19.60
C THR A 124 -34.32 -10.23 -19.24
N ILE A 125 -34.19 -9.92 -17.95
CA ILE A 125 -34.11 -8.55 -17.44
C ILE A 125 -32.63 -8.19 -17.30
N GLY A 126 -32.12 -7.26 -18.10
CA GLY A 126 -30.74 -6.77 -18.05
C GLY A 126 -30.54 -5.50 -17.22
N SER A 127 -29.31 -4.97 -17.23
CA SER A 127 -28.91 -3.74 -16.52
C SER A 127 -29.18 -3.75 -15.02
N LEU A 128 -29.18 -4.93 -14.40
CA LEU A 128 -29.33 -5.12 -12.97
C LEU A 128 -28.01 -4.88 -12.24
N LYS A 129 -28.08 -4.49 -10.96
CA LYS A 129 -26.91 -4.44 -10.11
C LYS A 129 -26.48 -5.86 -9.76
N ALA A 130 -25.18 -6.13 -9.87
CA ALA A 130 -24.60 -7.41 -9.47
C ALA A 130 -24.82 -7.69 -7.98
N ASN A 131 -24.89 -8.98 -7.63
CA ASN A 131 -25.05 -9.47 -6.25
C ASN A 131 -26.20 -8.77 -5.48
N THR A 132 -27.31 -8.50 -6.16
CA THR A 132 -28.44 -7.78 -5.59
C THR A 132 -29.66 -8.69 -5.65
N ARG A 133 -30.37 -8.83 -4.52
CA ARG A 133 -31.63 -9.58 -4.51
C ARG A 133 -32.71 -8.77 -5.19
N TYR A 134 -33.35 -9.35 -6.22
CA TYR A 134 -34.48 -8.75 -6.90
C TYR A 134 -35.75 -9.57 -6.66
N TYR A 135 -36.88 -8.89 -6.72
CA TYR A 135 -38.20 -9.47 -6.57
C TYR A 135 -38.97 -9.23 -7.86
N PHE A 136 -39.70 -10.24 -8.33
CA PHE A 136 -40.38 -10.23 -9.63
C PHE A 136 -41.85 -10.60 -9.51
N LYS A 137 -42.69 -9.91 -10.29
CA LYS A 137 -44.10 -10.25 -10.55
C LYS A 137 -44.38 -10.13 -12.04
N VAL A 138 -45.29 -10.94 -12.58
CA VAL A 138 -45.65 -10.87 -14.01
C VAL A 138 -47.17 -10.78 -14.19
N ARG A 139 -47.64 -10.05 -15.20
CA ARG A 139 -49.07 -9.99 -15.59
C ARG A 139 -49.26 -9.96 -17.10
N VAL A 140 -50.49 -10.22 -17.54
CA VAL A 140 -50.90 -10.08 -18.95
C VAL A 140 -51.29 -8.63 -19.25
N ILE A 141 -50.94 -8.21 -20.46
CA ILE A 141 -51.00 -6.84 -20.93
C ILE A 141 -51.38 -6.86 -22.43
N SER A 142 -52.14 -5.88 -22.91
CA SER A 142 -52.46 -5.73 -24.34
C SER A 142 -51.27 -5.17 -25.13
N LEU A 143 -51.37 -5.14 -26.46
CA LEU A 143 -50.29 -4.67 -27.34
C LEU A 143 -49.84 -3.23 -27.04
N ASP A 144 -50.78 -2.34 -26.67
CA ASP A 144 -50.54 -0.94 -26.26
C ASP A 144 -49.95 -0.83 -24.84
N GLY A 145 -50.04 -1.89 -24.03
CA GLY A 145 -49.60 -1.89 -22.64
C GLY A 145 -50.70 -1.74 -21.61
N THR A 146 -51.98 -1.74 -22.00
CA THR A 146 -53.10 -1.74 -21.05
C THR A 146 -53.14 -3.05 -20.27
N ASN A 147 -53.57 -3.01 -19.01
CA ASN A 147 -53.50 -4.16 -18.11
C ASN A 147 -54.71 -5.04 -18.33
N LEU A 148 -54.48 -6.32 -18.63
CA LEU A 148 -55.56 -7.26 -18.89
C LEU A 148 -55.82 -8.22 -17.74
N GLY A 149 -54.94 -8.27 -16.73
CA GLY A 149 -55.08 -9.16 -15.59
C GLY A 149 -54.23 -8.76 -14.38
N PRO A 150 -54.43 -9.42 -13.23
CA PRO A 150 -53.64 -9.20 -12.02
C PRO A 150 -52.20 -9.72 -12.18
N TYR A 151 -51.33 -9.29 -11.26
CA TYR A 151 -49.97 -9.85 -11.14
C TYR A 151 -49.98 -11.25 -10.52
N SER A 152 -49.01 -12.07 -10.91
CA SER A 152 -48.65 -13.32 -10.23
C SER A 152 -48.26 -13.08 -8.76
N SER A 153 -48.15 -14.16 -7.99
CA SER A 153 -47.39 -14.13 -6.74
C SER A 153 -45.95 -13.65 -7.01
N ALA A 154 -45.39 -12.95 -6.04
CA ALA A 154 -44.00 -12.51 -6.13
C ALA A 154 -43.06 -13.70 -5.95
N ILE A 155 -42.01 -13.75 -6.74
CA ILE A 155 -40.84 -14.56 -6.43
C ILE A 155 -39.67 -13.64 -6.09
N ALA A 156 -38.79 -14.11 -5.19
CA ALA A 156 -37.49 -13.51 -5.00
C ALA A 156 -36.47 -14.29 -5.81
N ALA A 157 -35.68 -13.60 -6.61
CA ALA A 157 -34.53 -14.17 -7.30
C ALA A 157 -33.35 -13.22 -7.13
N GLN A 158 -32.24 -13.76 -6.63
CA GLN A 158 -31.02 -12.97 -6.51
C GLN A 158 -30.35 -12.90 -7.87
N SER A 159 -29.97 -11.69 -8.32
CA SER A 159 -29.03 -11.59 -9.43
C SER A 159 -27.79 -12.35 -8.99
N ALA A 160 -27.42 -13.38 -9.76
CA ALA A 160 -26.26 -14.16 -9.39
C ALA A 160 -25.05 -13.25 -9.52
N THR A 161 -24.14 -13.37 -8.57
CA THR A 161 -22.75 -13.10 -8.88
C THR A 161 -22.39 -14.10 -9.96
N THR A 162 -22.13 -13.66 -11.20
CA THR A 162 -21.16 -14.42 -11.99
C THR A 162 -19.92 -14.44 -11.12
N GLN A 163 -19.52 -15.64 -10.69
CA GLN A 163 -18.16 -15.85 -10.22
C GLN A 163 -17.28 -15.07 -11.19
N LEU A 164 -16.58 -14.05 -10.68
CA LEU A 164 -15.76 -13.19 -11.54
C LEU A 164 -14.94 -14.14 -12.43
N ALA A 165 -14.95 -13.92 -13.74
CA ALA A 165 -14.33 -14.89 -14.62
C ALA A 165 -12.86 -15.01 -14.25
N VAL A 166 -12.36 -16.25 -14.19
CA VAL A 166 -10.96 -16.50 -13.88
C VAL A 166 -10.13 -15.94 -15.05
N PRO A 167 -9.12 -15.08 -14.81
CA PRO A 167 -8.28 -14.61 -15.89
C PRO A 167 -7.55 -15.78 -16.54
N THR A 168 -7.46 -15.76 -17.87
CA THR A 168 -6.77 -16.77 -18.68
C THR A 168 -5.50 -16.20 -19.29
N GLY A 169 -4.64 -17.06 -19.83
CA GLY A 169 -3.44 -16.63 -20.54
C GLY A 169 -2.38 -15.97 -19.65
N LEU A 170 -2.35 -16.28 -18.35
CA LEU A 170 -1.27 -15.80 -17.49
C LEU A 170 0.07 -16.35 -17.98
N THR A 171 0.95 -15.46 -18.40
CA THR A 171 2.28 -15.80 -18.91
C THR A 171 3.34 -14.90 -18.27
N SER A 172 4.58 -15.39 -18.24
CA SER A 172 5.75 -14.64 -17.79
C SER A 172 6.55 -14.11 -18.98
N GLY A 173 7.08 -12.91 -18.82
CA GLY A 173 7.86 -12.20 -19.83
C GLY A 173 9.31 -11.99 -19.37
N SER A 174 9.81 -10.77 -19.54
CA SER A 174 11.17 -10.38 -19.15
C SER A 174 11.46 -10.64 -17.67
N GLN A 175 12.66 -11.14 -17.38
CA GLN A 175 13.12 -11.50 -16.04
C GLN A 175 14.40 -10.72 -15.73
N THR A 176 14.48 -10.15 -14.53
CA THR A 176 15.71 -9.60 -13.95
C THR A 176 16.16 -10.47 -12.77
N SER A 177 17.22 -10.07 -12.07
CA SER A 177 17.62 -10.75 -10.83
C SER A 177 16.66 -10.51 -9.66
N SER A 178 15.72 -9.56 -9.77
CA SER A 178 14.82 -9.20 -8.67
C SER A 178 13.39 -8.89 -9.10
N SER A 179 13.06 -9.10 -10.37
CA SER A 179 11.72 -8.89 -10.91
C SER A 179 11.35 -9.82 -12.06
N ILE A 180 10.05 -10.08 -12.20
CA ILE A 180 9.46 -10.86 -13.29
C ILE A 180 8.26 -10.09 -13.83
N ALA A 181 8.24 -9.85 -15.15
CA ALA A 181 7.09 -9.31 -15.85
C ALA A 181 6.06 -10.40 -16.13
N LEU A 182 4.77 -10.07 -16.01
CA LEU A 182 3.64 -10.96 -16.22
C LEU A 182 2.60 -10.27 -17.13
N SER A 183 1.89 -11.05 -17.93
CA SER A 183 0.75 -10.60 -18.73
C SER A 183 -0.37 -11.63 -18.73
N TRP A 184 -1.61 -11.20 -18.94
CA TRP A 184 -2.80 -12.05 -18.98
C TRP A 184 -3.90 -11.44 -19.86
N ASN A 185 -4.90 -12.24 -20.22
CA ASN A 185 -6.06 -11.77 -20.97
C ASN A 185 -6.96 -10.90 -20.09
N SER A 186 -7.51 -9.82 -20.66
CA SER A 186 -8.50 -9.00 -19.97
C SER A 186 -9.76 -9.81 -19.66
N VAL A 187 -10.30 -9.60 -18.47
CA VAL A 187 -11.63 -10.07 -18.09
C VAL A 187 -12.60 -8.91 -18.20
N ALA A 188 -13.64 -9.06 -19.01
CA ALA A 188 -14.66 -8.03 -19.19
C ALA A 188 -15.30 -7.67 -17.84
N GLY A 189 -15.39 -6.37 -17.54
CA GLY A 189 -15.95 -5.88 -16.28
C GLY A 189 -15.09 -6.12 -15.04
N ALA A 190 -13.84 -6.60 -15.17
CA ALA A 190 -12.94 -6.77 -14.04
C ALA A 190 -12.45 -5.41 -13.50
N PRO A 191 -12.75 -5.05 -12.24
CA PRO A 191 -12.29 -3.80 -11.66
C PRO A 191 -10.82 -3.84 -11.21
N GLY A 192 -10.22 -5.04 -11.12
CA GLY A 192 -8.81 -5.23 -10.80
C GLY A 192 -8.41 -6.70 -10.70
N TYR A 193 -7.12 -6.93 -10.56
CA TYR A 193 -6.51 -8.25 -10.48
C TYR A 193 -5.63 -8.37 -9.24
N ARG A 194 -5.56 -9.59 -8.69
CA ARG A 194 -4.63 -9.96 -7.63
C ARG A 194 -3.75 -11.11 -8.08
N ILE A 195 -2.45 -10.89 -8.06
CA ILE A 195 -1.43 -11.91 -8.30
C ILE A 195 -0.99 -12.47 -6.95
N GLN A 196 -0.91 -13.80 -6.87
CA GLN A 196 -0.28 -14.53 -5.78
C GLN A 196 1.04 -15.10 -6.30
N ALA A 197 2.14 -14.86 -5.59
CA ALA A 197 3.48 -15.32 -5.95
C ALA A 197 4.12 -16.09 -4.79
N SER A 198 4.65 -17.29 -5.06
CA SER A 198 5.38 -18.10 -4.08
C SER A 198 6.57 -18.82 -4.72
N THR A 199 7.57 -19.19 -3.91
CA THR A 199 8.64 -20.10 -4.34
C THR A 199 8.20 -21.57 -4.31
N LYS A 200 7.00 -21.85 -3.77
CA LYS A 200 6.42 -23.19 -3.66
C LYS A 200 5.23 -23.35 -4.60
N ALA A 201 5.15 -24.50 -5.29
CA ALA A 201 4.10 -24.78 -6.27
C ALA A 201 2.69 -24.84 -5.67
N ASP A 202 2.58 -25.23 -4.40
CA ASP A 202 1.33 -25.27 -3.62
C ASP A 202 0.83 -23.88 -3.18
N MET A 203 1.60 -22.82 -3.47
CA MET A 203 1.34 -21.44 -3.05
C MET A 203 1.33 -21.19 -1.54
N SER A 204 1.90 -22.10 -0.74
CA SER A 204 2.07 -21.84 0.69
C SER A 204 3.03 -20.67 0.93
N GLY A 205 2.69 -19.80 1.90
CA GLY A 205 3.47 -18.62 2.24
C GLY A 205 3.56 -17.53 1.15
N ALA A 206 2.61 -17.51 0.20
CA ALA A 206 2.68 -16.59 -0.93
C ALA A 206 2.50 -15.11 -0.56
N ASN A 207 3.10 -14.25 -1.37
CA ASN A 207 2.88 -12.81 -1.37
C ASN A 207 1.77 -12.41 -2.36
N TYR A 208 1.10 -11.28 -2.10
CA TYR A 208 -0.02 -10.80 -2.90
C TYR A 208 0.21 -9.39 -3.43
N TYR A 209 -0.14 -9.19 -4.70
CA TYR A 209 0.05 -7.93 -5.42
C TYR A 209 -1.24 -7.56 -6.15
N ARG A 210 -1.62 -6.29 -6.18
CA ARG A 210 -2.85 -5.80 -6.85
C ARG A 210 -2.50 -4.92 -8.04
N PHE A 211 -3.25 -5.08 -9.13
CA PHE A 211 -3.07 -4.34 -10.37
C PHE A 211 -4.44 -4.05 -11.02
N THR A 212 -4.52 -3.01 -11.84
CA THR A 212 -5.74 -2.65 -12.60
C THR A 212 -5.60 -2.94 -14.10
N GLY A 213 -4.38 -3.00 -14.62
CA GLY A 213 -4.10 -3.38 -16.01
C GLY A 213 -4.02 -4.90 -16.24
N THR A 214 -3.66 -5.30 -17.45
CA THR A 214 -3.45 -6.70 -17.87
C THR A 214 -1.99 -7.14 -17.89
N THR A 215 -1.11 -6.28 -17.39
CA THR A 215 0.33 -6.53 -17.25
C THR A 215 0.79 -6.12 -15.86
N ALA A 216 1.77 -6.82 -15.32
CA ALA A 216 2.40 -6.48 -14.05
C ALA A 216 3.90 -6.75 -14.07
N GLU A 217 4.62 -6.07 -13.19
CA GLU A 217 5.98 -6.43 -12.83
C GLU A 217 6.02 -6.74 -11.33
N VAL A 218 6.26 -8.01 -10.99
CA VAL A 218 6.44 -8.42 -9.60
C VAL A 218 7.91 -8.19 -9.23
N ARG A 219 8.16 -7.29 -8.28
CA ARG A 219 9.51 -6.86 -7.85
C ARG A 219 9.85 -7.34 -6.44
N GLY A 220 11.13 -7.24 -6.07
CA GLY A 220 11.64 -7.63 -4.75
C GLY A 220 11.82 -9.15 -4.61
N LEU A 221 11.98 -9.84 -5.73
CA LEU A 221 12.20 -11.28 -5.79
C LEU A 221 13.67 -11.61 -5.50
N GLN A 222 13.91 -12.82 -4.99
CA GLN A 222 15.27 -13.32 -4.78
C GLN A 222 15.91 -13.70 -6.12
N PRO A 223 17.21 -13.44 -6.33
CA PRO A 223 17.94 -13.89 -7.51
C PRO A 223 17.99 -15.40 -7.65
N ASP A 224 18.14 -15.88 -8.88
CA ASP A 224 18.23 -17.31 -9.23
C ASP A 224 17.14 -18.21 -8.60
N THR A 225 15.95 -17.65 -8.37
CA THR A 225 14.89 -18.29 -7.61
C THR A 225 13.68 -18.54 -8.49
N THR A 226 13.15 -19.76 -8.45
CA THR A 226 11.93 -20.14 -9.16
C THR A 226 10.71 -19.67 -8.40
N TYR A 227 9.81 -18.97 -9.09
CA TYR A 227 8.54 -18.50 -8.59
C TYR A 227 7.38 -19.07 -9.39
N TYR A 228 6.29 -19.34 -8.68
CA TYR A 228 4.99 -19.71 -9.19
C TYR A 228 4.03 -18.53 -9.01
N PHE A 229 3.26 -18.24 -10.04
CA PHE A 229 2.30 -17.15 -10.07
C PHE A 229 0.90 -17.66 -10.41
N LYS A 230 -0.09 -17.20 -9.66
CA LYS A 230 -1.51 -17.35 -10.02
C LYS A 230 -2.19 -16.00 -9.97
N ILE A 231 -3.18 -15.79 -10.83
CA ILE A 231 -3.93 -14.53 -10.87
C ILE A 231 -5.42 -14.78 -10.71
N ARG A 232 -6.10 -13.79 -10.14
CA ARG A 232 -7.57 -13.76 -10.05
C ARG A 232 -8.08 -12.33 -10.16
N VAL A 233 -9.31 -12.15 -10.62
CA VAL A 233 -10.05 -10.89 -10.49
C VAL A 233 -10.44 -10.66 -9.03
N ILE A 234 -10.37 -9.39 -8.61
CA ILE A 234 -10.75 -8.88 -7.29
C ILE A 234 -11.54 -7.58 -7.45
N THR A 235 -12.58 -7.38 -6.64
CA THR A 235 -13.31 -6.10 -6.61
C THR A 235 -12.48 -4.96 -6.00
N ALA A 236 -12.82 -3.71 -6.34
CA ALA A 236 -12.08 -2.53 -5.85
C ALA A 236 -12.06 -2.42 -4.32
N ASP A 237 -13.14 -2.83 -3.66
CA ASP A 237 -13.28 -2.93 -2.19
C ASP A 237 -12.67 -4.21 -1.60
N GLY A 238 -12.22 -5.14 -2.44
CA GLY A 238 -11.59 -6.40 -2.05
C GLY A 238 -12.53 -7.47 -1.51
N THR A 239 -13.85 -7.27 -1.56
CA THR A 239 -14.85 -8.15 -0.93
C THR A 239 -15.19 -9.38 -1.78
N SER A 240 -15.09 -9.30 -3.11
CA SER A 240 -15.45 -10.39 -4.03
C SER A 240 -14.29 -10.82 -4.92
N LEU A 241 -14.17 -12.14 -5.12
CA LEU A 241 -12.97 -12.79 -5.64
C LEU A 241 -13.36 -13.90 -6.62
N SER A 242 -12.68 -13.96 -7.76
CA SER A 242 -12.74 -15.13 -8.65
C SER A 242 -11.90 -16.31 -8.12
N GLY A 243 -12.03 -17.47 -8.78
CA GLY A 243 -11.02 -18.53 -8.70
C GLY A 243 -9.67 -18.06 -9.24
N TYR A 244 -8.61 -18.82 -8.92
CA TYR A 244 -7.29 -18.57 -9.49
C TYR A 244 -7.12 -19.22 -10.86
N SER A 245 -6.33 -18.57 -11.72
CA SER A 245 -5.85 -19.12 -12.98
C SER A 245 -5.03 -20.39 -12.79
N SER A 246 -4.71 -21.07 -13.89
CA SER A 246 -3.55 -21.96 -13.95
C SER A 246 -2.28 -21.22 -13.52
N ALA A 247 -1.32 -21.96 -12.96
CA ALA A 247 -0.07 -21.38 -12.50
C ALA A 247 0.85 -21.07 -13.70
N ALA A 248 1.43 -19.87 -13.70
CA ALA A 248 2.61 -19.56 -14.51
C ALA A 248 3.87 -19.76 -13.65
N GLN A 249 4.97 -20.14 -14.29
CA GLN A 249 6.26 -20.33 -13.65
C GLN A 249 7.31 -19.46 -14.33
N ALA A 250 8.21 -18.89 -13.54
CA ALA A 250 9.42 -18.24 -14.06
C ALA A 250 10.51 -18.24 -12.99
N ARG A 251 11.78 -18.19 -13.42
CA ARG A 251 12.93 -18.12 -12.53
C ARG A 251 13.58 -16.75 -12.70
N THR A 252 13.87 -16.05 -11.61
CA THR A 252 14.66 -14.82 -11.71
C THR A 252 16.05 -15.13 -12.24
N ARG A 253 16.67 -14.17 -12.93
CA ARG A 253 18.04 -14.33 -13.38
C ARG A 253 18.98 -14.45 -12.17
N SER A 254 20.07 -15.18 -12.34
CA SER A 254 21.13 -15.16 -11.35
C SER A 254 21.72 -13.75 -11.26
N LEU A 255 22.10 -13.33 -10.05
CA LEU A 255 23.00 -12.19 -9.90
C LEU A 255 24.35 -12.61 -10.44
N THR A 256 24.70 -12.16 -11.65
CA THR A 256 26.05 -12.32 -12.17
C THR A 256 26.95 -11.33 -11.45
N THR A 257 27.48 -11.71 -10.28
CA THR A 257 28.43 -10.92 -9.50
C THR A 257 29.87 -11.20 -9.90
N THR A 258 30.16 -11.40 -11.19
CA THR A 258 31.54 -11.33 -11.67
C THR A 258 31.86 -9.86 -11.93
N LEU A 259 32.08 -9.13 -10.84
CA LEU A 259 32.83 -7.88 -10.93
C LEU A 259 34.24 -8.26 -11.42
N PRO A 260 34.78 -7.58 -12.45
CA PRO A 260 36.21 -7.71 -12.75
C PRO A 260 36.99 -7.43 -11.45
N PRO A 261 38.12 -8.13 -11.20
CA PRO A 261 38.92 -7.89 -10.00
C PRO A 261 39.19 -6.39 -9.88
N LEU A 262 38.69 -5.77 -8.81
CA LEU A 262 38.86 -4.33 -8.61
C LEU A 262 40.35 -4.06 -8.45
N VAL A 263 40.91 -3.33 -9.40
CA VAL A 263 42.19 -2.64 -9.21
C VAL A 263 41.94 -1.57 -8.15
N SER A 264 42.55 -1.72 -6.98
CA SER A 264 42.40 -0.80 -5.83
C SER A 264 40.96 -0.72 -5.28
N PRO A 265 40.46 -1.76 -4.59
CA PRO A 265 39.12 -1.74 -4.01
C PRO A 265 38.97 -0.61 -2.99
N LEU A 266 37.88 0.16 -3.10
CA LEU A 266 37.53 1.19 -2.13
C LEU A 266 37.31 0.55 -0.75
N LYS A 267 38.08 0.98 0.25
CA LYS A 267 37.94 0.56 1.64
C LYS A 267 37.20 1.62 2.43
N VAL A 268 36.11 1.25 3.09
CA VAL A 268 35.38 2.16 3.98
C VAL A 268 35.26 1.57 5.37
N ALA A 269 35.21 2.41 6.39
CA ALA A 269 35.11 1.98 7.78
C ALA A 269 34.26 2.92 8.63
N SER A 270 33.80 2.42 9.77
CA SER A 270 33.34 3.24 10.89
C SER A 270 34.10 2.84 12.14
N PHE A 271 34.38 3.81 13.01
CA PHE A 271 35.09 3.56 14.26
C PHE A 271 34.52 4.44 15.36
N ASN A 272 33.90 3.78 16.33
CA ASN A 272 33.50 4.41 17.57
C ASN A 272 34.75 4.68 18.43
N ILE A 273 35.13 5.96 18.53
CA ILE A 273 36.30 6.37 19.29
C ILE A 273 35.94 6.91 20.66
N LYS A 274 34.66 6.99 21.07
CA LYS A 274 34.23 7.40 22.41
C LYS A 274 34.73 8.79 22.87
N CYS A 275 34.02 9.41 23.80
CA CYS A 275 34.38 10.76 24.23
C CYS A 275 35.71 10.80 25.00
N ALA A 276 36.35 11.97 25.09
CA ALA A 276 37.71 12.12 25.61
C ALA A 276 37.86 11.72 27.08
N ASN A 277 36.84 12.06 27.87
CA ASN A 277 36.80 11.89 29.33
C ASN A 277 35.74 10.86 29.77
N CYS A 278 35.19 10.08 28.83
CA CYS A 278 34.19 9.06 29.13
C CYS A 278 34.88 7.86 29.77
N TYR A 279 35.11 7.93 31.09
CA TYR A 279 35.56 6.81 31.90
C TYR A 279 34.33 6.04 32.39
N SER A 280 34.10 4.83 31.89
CA SER A 280 32.97 3.98 32.36
C SER A 280 33.34 3.07 33.53
N ALA A 281 34.43 3.35 34.25
CA ALA A 281 34.91 2.55 35.37
C ALA A 281 35.15 1.06 35.04
N ILE A 282 35.32 0.72 33.77
CA ILE A 282 35.68 -0.62 33.31
C ILE A 282 37.19 -0.81 33.57
N PRO A 283 37.63 -1.96 34.11
CA PRO A 283 39.05 -2.24 34.28
C PRO A 283 39.81 -2.08 32.95
N ASN A 284 40.87 -1.26 32.95
CA ASN A 284 41.75 -0.97 31.81
C ASN A 284 41.22 0.01 30.74
N GLU A 285 40.13 0.74 30.99
CA GLU A 285 39.71 1.81 30.07
C GLU A 285 40.56 3.08 30.27
N LEU A 286 41.42 3.39 29.30
CA LEU A 286 42.29 4.58 29.32
C LEU A 286 41.55 5.85 28.83
N PRO A 287 41.92 7.05 29.33
CA PRO A 287 41.46 8.31 28.74
C PRO A 287 41.98 8.48 27.31
N TRP A 288 41.46 9.46 26.55
CA TRP A 288 41.89 9.71 25.17
C TRP A 288 43.42 9.75 25.01
N THR A 289 44.12 10.43 25.92
CA THR A 289 45.58 10.54 25.92
C THR A 289 46.30 9.19 25.94
N GLY A 290 45.74 8.17 26.60
CA GLY A 290 46.31 6.83 26.69
C GLY A 290 45.90 5.88 25.55
N ARG A 291 44.88 6.22 24.75
CA ARG A 291 44.36 5.35 23.68
C ARG A 291 44.45 5.92 22.26
N ARG A 292 44.72 7.22 22.11
CA ARG A 292 44.80 7.89 20.79
C ARG A 292 45.80 7.24 19.83
N ASP A 293 46.95 6.78 20.33
CA ASP A 293 47.97 6.13 19.49
C ASP A 293 47.50 4.76 18.98
N ALA A 294 46.74 4.02 19.79
CA ALA A 294 46.12 2.75 19.35
C ALA A 294 45.02 2.99 18.30
N VAL A 295 44.23 4.06 18.42
CA VAL A 295 43.23 4.45 17.42
C VAL A 295 43.92 4.80 16.09
N VAL A 296 45.00 5.58 16.14
CA VAL A 296 45.81 5.94 14.97
C VAL A 296 46.42 4.70 14.33
N ALA A 297 47.11 3.85 15.11
CA ALA A 297 47.73 2.63 14.61
C ALA A 297 46.71 1.68 13.97
N THR A 298 45.52 1.54 14.58
CA THR A 298 44.43 0.73 14.02
C THR A 298 43.94 1.30 12.69
N THR A 299 43.73 2.61 12.61
CA THR A 299 43.28 3.29 11.39
C THR A 299 44.30 3.11 10.26
N ILE A 300 45.59 3.33 10.55
CA ILE A 300 46.68 3.16 9.59
C ILE A 300 46.82 1.70 9.16
N LYS A 301 46.63 0.73 10.07
CA LYS A 301 46.70 -0.70 9.75
C LYS A 301 45.60 -1.10 8.75
N GLN A 302 44.38 -0.57 8.94
CA GLN A 302 43.24 -0.90 8.07
C GLN A 302 43.26 -0.15 6.73
N ARG A 303 43.88 1.04 6.69
CA ARG A 303 43.95 1.95 5.52
C ARG A 303 42.59 2.17 4.82
N PRO A 304 41.54 2.62 5.54
CA PRO A 304 40.29 2.96 4.88
C PRO A 304 40.46 4.20 3.99
N ASP A 305 39.91 4.20 2.78
CA ASP A 305 39.82 5.40 1.95
C ASP A 305 38.87 6.43 2.56
N VAL A 306 37.82 5.98 3.26
CA VAL A 306 36.87 6.83 3.99
C VAL A 306 36.53 6.17 5.32
N ILE A 307 36.56 6.95 6.41
CA ILE A 307 36.22 6.45 7.76
C ILE A 307 35.33 7.44 8.51
N GLY A 308 34.24 6.92 9.07
CA GLY A 308 33.37 7.66 9.99
C GLY A 308 33.80 7.44 11.44
N PHE A 309 34.33 8.48 12.09
CA PHE A 309 34.64 8.44 13.52
C PHE A 309 33.46 8.96 14.35
N GLN A 310 33.10 8.22 15.40
CA GLN A 310 31.88 8.45 16.19
C GLN A 310 32.18 8.59 17.68
N GLU A 311 31.25 9.23 18.39
CA GLU A 311 31.24 9.51 19.83
C GLU A 311 32.37 10.39 20.38
N ALA A 312 33.07 11.13 19.53
CA ALA A 312 34.12 12.02 20.02
C ALA A 312 33.54 13.22 20.83
N SER A 313 34.36 13.76 21.72
CA SER A 313 34.16 15.04 22.40
C SER A 313 34.40 16.22 21.47
N GLN A 314 33.58 17.25 21.62
CA GLN A 314 33.72 18.53 20.89
C GLN A 314 34.47 19.60 21.67
N GLY A 315 34.67 19.35 22.97
CA GLY A 315 35.44 20.22 23.84
C GLY A 315 36.93 20.12 23.56
N TRP A 316 37.66 21.09 24.12
CA TRP A 316 39.12 21.09 24.11
C TRP A 316 39.66 19.93 24.95
N LEU A 317 40.73 19.31 24.46
CA LEU A 317 41.51 18.35 25.21
C LEU A 317 42.28 19.08 26.32
N ALA A 318 42.16 18.59 27.56
CA ALA A 318 42.65 19.28 28.77
C ALA A 318 44.18 19.44 28.85
N ASN A 319 44.94 18.64 28.09
CA ASN A 319 46.41 18.58 28.18
C ASN A 319 47.11 19.14 26.94
N GLU A 320 46.47 20.04 26.19
CA GLU A 320 47.04 20.61 24.97
C GLU A 320 47.60 22.03 25.21
N SER A 321 48.87 22.23 24.84
CA SER A 321 49.64 23.46 25.12
C SER A 321 49.34 24.63 24.17
N ARG A 322 48.54 24.41 23.12
CA ARG A 322 48.24 25.42 22.09
C ARG A 322 47.08 26.33 22.51
N PRO A 323 47.15 27.66 22.27
CA PRO A 323 46.04 28.57 22.51
C PRO A 323 44.75 28.11 21.78
N GLY A 324 43.66 27.94 22.55
CA GLY A 324 42.36 27.49 22.01
C GLY A 324 42.17 25.97 21.88
N GLY A 325 43.18 25.15 22.24
CA GLY A 325 43.12 23.70 22.39
C GLY A 325 42.74 22.89 21.13
N LEU A 326 43.16 21.63 21.05
CA LEU A 326 42.66 20.69 20.03
C LEU A 326 41.40 19.99 20.51
N THR A 327 40.48 19.70 19.58
CA THR A 327 39.42 18.70 19.77
C THR A 327 39.97 17.29 19.49
N GLN A 328 39.25 16.25 19.88
CA GLN A 328 39.64 14.87 19.56
C GLN A 328 39.82 14.63 18.05
N PHE A 329 38.98 15.23 17.21
CA PHE A 329 39.08 15.06 15.76
C PHE A 329 40.29 15.79 15.17
N GLU A 330 40.65 16.96 15.70
CA GLU A 330 41.84 17.69 15.24
C GLU A 330 43.11 16.98 15.68
N ASP A 331 43.21 16.53 16.94
CA ASP A 331 44.33 15.70 17.41
C ASP A 331 44.46 14.40 16.59
N LEU A 332 43.33 13.73 16.31
CA LEU A 332 43.33 12.54 15.47
C LEU A 332 43.78 12.84 14.03
N LYS A 333 43.30 13.94 13.42
CA LYS A 333 43.71 14.37 12.09
C LYS A 333 45.21 14.63 12.05
N GLU A 334 45.72 15.45 12.97
CA GLU A 334 47.15 15.79 13.03
C GLU A 334 48.03 14.56 13.18
N ARG A 335 47.63 13.57 14.01
CA ARG A 335 48.36 12.31 14.16
C ARG A 335 48.34 11.44 12.91
N LEU A 336 47.19 11.32 12.26
CA LEU A 336 47.07 10.54 11.01
C LEU A 336 47.92 11.16 9.90
N VAL A 337 47.87 12.49 9.74
CA VAL A 337 48.69 13.24 8.78
C VAL A 337 50.17 13.15 9.13
N GLY A 338 50.53 13.32 10.41
CA GLY A 338 51.90 13.18 10.89
C GLY A 338 52.48 11.77 10.72
N ALA A 339 51.63 10.75 10.71
CA ALA A 339 51.99 9.37 10.39
C ALA A 339 52.01 9.07 8.88
N GLY A 340 51.93 10.10 8.02
CA GLY A 340 52.06 9.98 6.57
C GLY A 340 50.79 9.58 5.84
N VAL A 341 49.62 9.62 6.48
CA VAL A 341 48.34 9.33 5.82
C VAL A 341 47.52 10.63 5.72
N PRO A 342 47.36 11.21 4.51
CA PRO A 342 46.81 12.56 4.34
C PRO A 342 45.28 12.55 4.40
N TYR A 343 44.75 12.21 5.57
CA TYR A 343 43.32 12.27 5.83
C TYR A 343 42.85 13.70 6.00
N GLU A 344 41.73 13.99 5.36
CA GLU A 344 41.01 15.25 5.45
C GLU A 344 39.64 15.06 6.09
N LEU A 345 39.17 16.07 6.80
CA LEU A 345 37.82 16.13 7.33
C LEU A 345 36.86 16.58 6.23
N THR A 346 35.71 15.93 6.10
CA THR A 346 34.66 16.44 5.21
C THR A 346 34.11 17.78 5.69
N ASN A 347 34.13 18.02 7.01
CA ASN A 347 33.73 19.28 7.61
C ASN A 347 34.64 19.62 8.82
N PRO A 348 35.45 20.69 8.74
CA PRO A 348 36.38 21.07 9.81
C PRO A 348 35.72 21.83 10.98
N HIS A 349 34.49 22.32 10.84
CA HIS A 349 33.84 23.12 11.88
C HIS A 349 33.52 22.26 13.11
N ARG A 350 33.95 22.68 14.31
CA ARG A 350 33.70 21.91 15.55
C ARG A 350 32.22 21.89 15.94
N ASN A 351 31.50 22.97 15.62
CA ASN A 351 30.09 23.18 15.97
C ASN A 351 29.39 24.14 14.97
N ASN A 352 28.08 24.31 15.13
CA ASN A 352 27.23 25.20 14.33
C ASN A 352 27.10 26.60 14.97
N CYS A 353 28.23 27.17 15.36
CA CYS A 353 28.34 28.55 15.85
C CYS A 353 29.11 29.39 14.83
N VAL A 354 28.79 30.68 14.66
CA VAL A 354 29.54 31.61 13.78
C VAL A 354 31.06 31.50 14.00
N LYS A 355 31.50 31.51 15.27
CA LYS A 355 32.88 31.19 15.66
C LYS A 355 33.03 29.71 15.99
N SER A 356 33.15 28.87 14.96
CA SER A 356 33.14 27.41 15.15
C SER A 356 34.27 26.85 16.05
N THR A 357 35.35 27.59 16.26
CA THR A 357 36.48 27.20 17.12
C THR A 357 36.19 27.33 18.62
N THR A 358 35.21 28.16 19.00
CA THR A 358 34.96 28.55 20.39
C THR A 358 33.50 28.27 20.75
N PRO A 359 33.21 27.32 21.65
CA PRO A 359 31.84 26.97 22.01
C PRO A 359 31.18 27.98 22.97
N THR A 360 31.95 28.86 23.60
CA THR A 360 31.42 29.91 24.49
C THR A 360 30.78 31.05 23.69
N ASN A 361 29.66 31.58 24.18
CA ASN A 361 28.91 32.66 23.52
C ASN A 361 28.51 32.35 22.06
N CYS A 362 28.09 31.11 21.81
CA CYS A 362 27.70 30.61 20.50
C CYS A 362 26.52 31.40 19.91
N VAL A 363 26.76 32.13 18.82
CA VAL A 363 25.70 32.60 17.92
C VAL A 363 25.50 31.53 16.85
N HIS A 364 24.29 30.98 16.73
CA HIS A 364 24.02 29.85 15.86
C HIS A 364 24.16 30.22 14.38
N GLN A 365 24.89 29.40 13.63
CA GLN A 365 24.95 29.38 12.18
C GLN A 365 25.15 27.95 11.74
N ASP A 366 24.27 27.42 10.89
CA ASP A 366 24.44 26.06 10.37
C ASP A 366 25.68 26.01 9.47
N GLN A 367 26.74 25.40 9.98
CA GLN A 367 27.99 25.18 9.28
C GLN A 367 28.15 23.70 8.88
N GLY A 368 27.08 22.91 8.97
CA GLY A 368 27.08 21.47 8.68
C GLY A 368 27.86 20.62 9.69
N ALA A 369 28.13 21.13 10.88
CA ALA A 369 28.87 20.39 11.90
C ALA A 369 27.98 19.30 12.54
N SER A 370 28.52 18.09 12.64
CA SER A 370 27.85 16.87 13.12
C SER A 370 28.23 16.46 14.56
N LYS A 371 28.77 17.40 15.35
CA LYS A 371 29.28 17.17 16.72
C LYS A 371 30.14 15.90 16.80
N GLY A 372 29.72 14.93 17.61
CA GLY A 372 30.43 13.68 17.94
C GLY A 372 30.70 12.73 16.78
N THR A 373 30.26 13.06 15.57
CA THR A 373 30.50 12.24 14.38
C THR A 373 31.21 13.06 13.32
N LYS A 374 32.29 12.54 12.73
CA LYS A 374 32.99 13.18 11.60
C LYS A 374 33.43 12.13 10.58
N ILE A 375 33.42 12.52 9.31
CA ILE A 375 33.91 11.70 8.22
C ILE A 375 35.31 12.20 7.85
N PHE A 376 36.25 11.27 7.82
CA PHE A 376 37.61 11.47 7.33
C PHE A 376 37.75 10.73 6.00
N TYR A 377 38.52 11.29 5.09
CA TYR A 377 38.81 10.66 3.80
C TYR A 377 40.27 10.81 3.43
N ASN A 378 40.87 9.76 2.86
CA ASN A 378 42.24 9.82 2.37
C ASN A 378 42.27 10.63 1.07
N SER A 379 42.80 11.84 1.13
CA SER A 379 42.80 12.79 0.00
C SER A 379 43.62 12.29 -1.20
N THR A 380 44.46 11.26 -1.04
CA THR A 380 45.20 10.64 -2.17
C THR A 380 44.35 9.67 -2.98
N THR A 381 43.33 9.03 -2.39
CA THR A 381 42.54 7.98 -3.04
C THR A 381 41.14 8.43 -3.40
N VAL A 382 40.58 9.40 -2.68
CA VAL A 382 39.25 9.95 -2.96
C VAL A 382 39.25 11.48 -2.92
N SER A 383 38.29 12.10 -3.61
CA SER A 383 38.01 13.53 -3.55
C SER A 383 36.60 13.79 -3.02
N LEU A 384 36.45 14.82 -2.19
CA LEU A 384 35.14 15.25 -1.69
C LEU A 384 34.37 16.00 -2.78
N VAL A 385 33.11 15.62 -3.01
CA VAL A 385 32.22 16.32 -3.95
C VAL A 385 31.26 17.23 -3.19
N ARG A 386 30.57 16.67 -2.18
CA ARG A 386 29.65 17.41 -1.32
C ARG A 386 29.54 16.74 0.03
N GLN A 387 29.19 17.49 1.05
CA GLN A 387 29.05 17.02 2.43
C GLN A 387 27.88 17.70 3.11
N GLY A 388 27.44 17.14 4.22
CA GLY A 388 26.56 17.82 5.15
C GLY A 388 26.33 17.02 6.42
N ALA A 389 25.53 17.60 7.30
CA ALA A 389 25.02 16.92 8.48
C ALA A 389 23.54 17.23 8.65
N VAL A 390 22.80 16.29 9.23
CA VAL A 390 21.39 16.46 9.58
C VAL A 390 21.23 16.16 11.07
N LYS A 391 20.68 17.11 11.83
CA LYS A 391 20.30 16.87 13.23
C LYS A 391 19.13 15.87 13.26
N LEU A 392 19.32 14.78 13.99
CA LEU A 392 18.30 13.75 14.20
C LEU A 392 17.42 14.12 15.40
N PRO A 393 16.17 13.61 15.47
CA PRO A 393 15.33 13.77 16.65
C PRO A 393 16.03 13.29 17.92
N SER A 394 15.90 14.05 19.01
CA SER A 394 16.38 13.62 20.33
C SER A 394 15.67 12.35 20.76
N LEU A 395 16.39 11.48 21.46
CA LEU A 395 15.79 10.33 22.13
C LEU A 395 15.11 10.81 23.41
N VAL A 396 13.94 10.27 23.72
CA VAL A 396 13.22 10.57 24.97
C VAL A 396 14.16 10.26 26.14
N GLY A 397 14.44 11.25 27.00
CA GLY A 397 15.34 11.10 28.15
C GLY A 397 16.84 11.27 27.86
N SER A 398 17.24 11.78 26.69
CA SER A 398 18.63 12.11 26.38
C SER A 398 18.80 13.56 25.92
N ASP A 399 19.65 14.32 26.63
CA ASP A 399 20.02 15.71 26.28
C ASP A 399 21.09 15.80 25.17
N ASN A 400 21.48 14.66 24.60
CA ASN A 400 22.53 14.63 23.59
C ASN A 400 21.94 14.80 22.19
N GLU A 401 22.29 15.92 21.55
CA GLU A 401 21.98 16.11 20.13
C GLU A 401 22.66 15.03 19.27
N ARG A 402 21.87 14.43 18.37
CA ARG A 402 22.34 13.39 17.45
C ARG A 402 22.41 13.95 16.04
N TYR A 403 23.41 13.54 15.27
CA TYR A 403 23.61 13.99 13.90
C TYR A 403 23.90 12.80 12.99
N PHE A 404 23.35 12.85 11.78
CA PHE A 404 23.77 12.03 10.64
C PHE A 404 24.71 12.85 9.77
N ALA A 405 26.00 12.53 9.77
CA ALA A 405 26.99 13.15 8.90
C ALA A 405 27.03 12.39 7.58
N TRP A 406 27.13 13.06 6.44
CA TRP A 406 27.20 12.40 5.14
C TRP A 406 28.14 13.12 4.19
N ALA A 407 28.64 12.38 3.21
CA ALA A 407 29.45 12.89 2.12
C ALA A 407 29.20 12.10 0.83
N VAL A 408 29.31 12.81 -0.29
CA VAL A 408 29.50 12.20 -1.62
C VAL A 408 30.95 12.42 -1.99
N LEU A 409 31.65 11.34 -2.27
CA LEU A 409 33.06 11.33 -2.64
C LEU A 409 33.25 10.66 -4.00
N THR A 410 34.34 10.96 -4.68
CA THR A 410 34.72 10.31 -5.93
C THR A 410 36.01 9.54 -5.72
N GLN A 411 36.00 8.24 -6.05
CA GLN A 411 37.22 7.45 -6.04
C GLN A 411 38.10 7.86 -7.22
N LYS A 412 39.31 8.34 -6.94
CA LYS A 412 40.21 8.91 -7.96
C LYS A 412 40.63 7.89 -9.01
N SER A 413 40.84 6.63 -8.62
CA SER A 413 41.27 5.56 -9.54
C SER A 413 40.21 5.17 -10.57
N THR A 414 38.92 5.32 -10.25
CA THR A 414 37.81 4.87 -11.11
C THR A 414 36.96 6.01 -11.66
N GLY A 415 37.11 7.22 -11.11
CA GLY A 415 36.23 8.36 -11.40
C GLY A 415 34.79 8.19 -10.91
N LYS A 416 34.47 7.11 -10.19
CA LYS A 416 33.11 6.82 -9.73
C LYS A 416 32.81 7.53 -8.41
N SER A 417 31.68 8.23 -8.35
CA SER A 417 31.16 8.81 -7.12
C SER A 417 30.39 7.80 -6.28
N PHE A 418 30.47 7.92 -4.96
CA PHE A 418 29.74 7.12 -3.99
C PHE A 418 29.28 7.96 -2.80
N PHE A 419 28.24 7.49 -2.11
CA PHE A 419 27.72 8.10 -0.89
C PHE A 419 28.26 7.37 0.34
N PHE A 420 28.61 8.12 1.38
CA PHE A 420 29.01 7.62 2.70
C PHE A 420 28.28 8.44 3.78
N GLY A 421 27.73 7.78 4.81
CA GLY A 421 27.07 8.46 5.93
C GLY A 421 26.72 7.52 7.07
#